data_AF-A0A352KI06-F1
#
_entry.id   AF-A0A352KI06-F1
#
_cell.length_a   1.000
_cell.length_b   1.000
_cell.length_c   1.000
_cell.angle_alpha   90.00
_cell.angle_beta   90.00
_cell.angle_gamma   90.00
#
_symmetry.space_group_name_H-M   'P 1'
#
loop_
_entity.id
_entity.type
_entity.pdbx_description
1 polymer ?
#
loop_
_entity_poly.entity_id
_entity_poly.type
_entity_poly.pdbx_seq_one_letter_code
_entity_poly.pdbx_strand_id
1 'polypeptide(L)' 'NENEVVNYFMLKNRSRQFEQIIDRNNLRLLVKLLKQGKIIWYAGDQDMGKKQSVFAPFFGYPAATLTALSRLVRLTQAEV' A
#
# COMPACT_ATOMS: atom_id res chain seq x y z
N ASN A 1 -8.66 5.70 10.35
CA ASN A 1 -9.24 5.01 11.52
C ASN A 1 -10.10 6.04 12.22
N GLU A 2 -11.37 5.75 12.45
CA GLU A 2 -12.30 6.75 13.02
C GLU A 2 -12.06 6.94 14.52
N ASN A 3 -11.44 5.96 15.19
CA ASN A 3 -11.02 6.12 16.58
C ASN A 3 -9.66 6.84 16.66
N GLU A 4 -9.68 8.07 17.16
CA GLU A 4 -8.50 8.93 17.28
C GLU A 4 -7.43 8.39 18.22
N VAL A 5 -7.83 7.76 19.33
CA VAL A 5 -6.90 7.19 20.32
C VAL A 5 -6.12 6.05 19.68
N VAL A 6 -6.81 5.12 19.00
CA VAL A 6 -6.16 4.01 18.29
C VAL A 6 -5.26 4.55 17.18
N ASN A 7 -5.71 5.57 16.43
CA ASN A 7 -4.90 6.19 15.39
C ASN A 7 -3.62 6.81 15.96
N TYR A 8 -3.70 7.51 17.09
CA TYR A 8 -2.54 8.10 17.78
C TYR A 8 -1.51 7.04 18.15
N PHE A 9 -1.93 5.94 18.78
CA PHE A 9 -1.00 4.86 19.14
C PHE A 9 -0.36 4.19 17.91
N MET A 10 -1.13 3.98 16.84
CA MET A 10 -0.61 3.40 15.59
C MET A 10 0.43 4.32 14.93
N LEU A 11 0.14 5.62 14.83
CA LEU A 11 1.06 6.61 14.26
C LEU A 11 2.32 6.75 15.10
N LYS A 12 2.19 6.87 16.43
CA LYS A 12 3.32 7.01 17.35
C LYS A 12 4.30 5.84 17.25
N ASN A 13 3.80 4.61 17.12
CA ASN A 13 4.67 3.44 16.99
C ASN A 13 5.31 3.37 15.59
N ARG A 14 4.55 3.64 14.52
CA ARG A 14 5.09 3.64 13.15
C ARG A 14 6.17 4.70 12.95
N SER A 15 6.01 5.90 13.50
CA SER A 15 7.01 6.97 13.40
C SER A 15 8.35 6.64 14.08
N ARG A 16 8.40 5.61 14.93
CA ARG A 16 9.67 5.13 15.53
C ARG A 16 10.43 4.17 14.62
N GLN A 17 9.74 3.54 13.66
CA GLN A 17 10.29 2.48 12.80
C GLN A 17 10.49 2.94 11.35
N PHE A 18 9.70 3.91 10.88
CA PHE A 18 9.72 4.38 9.51
C PHE A 18 10.14 5.85 9.44
N GLU A 19 10.94 6.20 8.42
CA GLU A 19 11.35 7.60 8.13
C GLU A 19 10.13 8.50 7.88
N GLN A 20 9.10 7.96 7.23
CA GLN A 20 7.92 8.71 6.86
C GLN A 20 6.68 7.81 6.80
N ILE A 21 5.54 8.33 7.27
CA ILE A 21 4.23 7.71 7.09
C ILE A 21 3.53 8.39 5.92
N ILE A 22 3.08 7.61 4.95
CA ILE A 22 2.37 8.10 3.76
C ILE A 22 0.87 7.84 3.93
N ASP A 23 0.05 8.87 3.76
CA ASP A 23 -1.40 8.70 3.74
C ASP A 23 -1.84 7.88 2.51
N ARG A 24 -2.81 6.98 2.69
CA ARG A 24 -3.30 6.09 1.63
C ARG A 24 -3.82 6.83 0.39
N ASN A 25 -4.29 8.07 0.54
CA ASN A 25 -4.80 8.89 -0.56
C ASN A 25 -3.68 9.69 -1.26
N ASN A 26 -2.46 9.74 -0.69
CA ASN A 26 -1.36 10.51 -1.23
C ASN A 26 -0.46 9.69 -2.18
N LEU A 27 -1.08 9.19 -3.26
CA LEU A 27 -0.38 8.41 -4.29
C LEU A 27 0.72 9.21 -5.01
N ARG A 28 0.58 10.53 -5.14
CA ARG A 28 1.59 11.39 -5.77
C ARG A 28 2.90 11.37 -5.00
N LEU A 29 2.83 11.49 -3.67
CA LEU A 29 4.02 11.41 -2.82
C LEU A 29 4.65 10.02 -2.89
N LEU A 30 3.84 8.97 -2.83
CA LEU A 30 4.31 7.58 -2.94
C LEU A 30 5.10 7.38 -4.25
N VAL A 31 4.54 7.76 -5.40
CA VAL A 31 5.20 7.66 -6.71
C VAL A 31 6.50 8.47 -6.75
N LYS A 32 6.51 9.68 -6.18
CA LYS A 32 7.70 10.52 -6.10
C LYS A 32 8.82 9.83 -5.32
N LEU A 33 8.52 9.26 -4.15
CA LEU A 33 9.50 8.59 -3.30
C LEU A 33 10.08 7.34 -3.98
N LEU A 34 9.25 6.51 -4.62
CA LEU A 34 9.73 5.36 -5.40
C LEU A 34 10.67 5.79 -6.53
N LYS A 35 10.34 6.85 -7.27
CA LYS A 35 11.23 7.39 -8.32
C LYS A 35 12.54 7.98 -7.79
N GLN A 36 12.60 8.31 -6.50
CA GLN A 36 13.82 8.74 -5.81
C GLN A 36 14.63 7.57 -5.24
N GLY A 37 14.23 6.32 -5.51
CA GLY A 37 14.91 5.13 -5.01
C GLY A 37 14.64 4.83 -3.53
N LYS A 38 13.60 5.44 -2.92
CA LYS A 38 13.21 5.13 -1.55
C LYS A 38 12.41 3.82 -1.49
N ILE A 39 12.60 3.07 -0.41
CA ILE A 39 11.88 1.82 -0.13
C ILE A 39 10.53 2.15 0.49
N ILE A 40 9.46 1.50 0.02
CA ILE A 40 8.11 1.65 0.55
C ILE A 40 7.57 0.28 0.95
N TRP A 41 7.05 0.19 2.17
CA TRP A 41 6.31 -0.98 2.63
C TRP A 41 4.83 -0.85 2.25
N TYR A 42 4.31 -1.80 1.47
CA TYR A 42 2.93 -1.83 0.98
C TYR A 42 2.26 -3.17 1.30
N ALA A 43 1.20 -3.17 2.10
CA ALA A 43 0.40 -4.36 2.37
C ALA A 43 -0.61 -4.59 1.23
N GLY A 44 -0.33 -5.58 0.36
CA GLY A 44 -1.12 -5.87 -0.84
C GLY A 44 -2.15 -6.99 -0.69
N ASP A 45 -2.27 -7.56 0.50
CA ASP A 45 -3.05 -8.76 0.83
C ASP A 45 -4.46 -8.48 1.36
N GLN A 46 -4.89 -7.22 1.34
CA GLN A 46 -6.22 -6.82 1.80
C GLN A 46 -7.26 -6.85 0.68
N ASP A 47 -8.47 -7.36 0.98
CA ASP A 47 -9.62 -7.22 0.09
C ASP A 47 -10.19 -5.78 0.17
N MET A 48 -9.98 -4.97 -0.88
CA MET A 48 -10.52 -3.62 -1.02
C MET A 48 -11.80 -3.56 -1.88
N GLY A 49 -12.44 -4.71 -2.09
CA GLY A 49 -13.67 -4.88 -2.85
C GLY A 49 -13.45 -4.99 -4.37
N LYS A 50 -14.55 -5.29 -5.07
CA LYS A 50 -14.55 -5.64 -6.51
C LYS A 50 -14.02 -4.54 -7.44
N LYS A 51 -14.14 -3.26 -7.07
CA LYS A 51 -13.72 -2.14 -7.94
C LYS A 51 -12.20 -2.04 -8.09
N GLN A 52 -11.44 -2.50 -7.10
CA GLN A 52 -9.98 -2.32 -7.04
C GLN A 52 -9.22 -3.64 -7.22
N SER A 53 -9.94 -4.74 -7.38
CA SER A 53 -9.41 -6.09 -7.36
C SER A 53 -9.78 -6.83 -8.63
N VAL A 54 -8.87 -7.70 -9.07
CA VAL A 54 -9.16 -8.75 -10.04
C VAL A 54 -9.32 -10.07 -9.29
N PHE A 55 -10.09 -11.02 -9.84
CA PHE A 55 -10.17 -12.36 -9.28
C PHE A 55 -9.03 -13.21 -9.84
N ALA A 56 -7.90 -13.21 -9.13
CA ALA A 56 -6.74 -14.03 -9.47
C ALA A 56 -6.78 -15.36 -8.69
N PRO A 57 -6.19 -16.45 -9.24
CA PRO A 57 -6.10 -17.71 -8.51
C PRO A 57 -5.22 -17.59 -7.25
N PHE A 58 -5.75 -18.01 -6.11
CA PHE A 58 -5.04 -18.15 -4.84
C PHE A 58 -5.39 -19.51 -4.23
N PHE A 59 -4.39 -20.38 -4.09
CA PHE A 59 -4.59 -21.79 -3.73
C PHE A 59 -5.63 -22.53 -4.59
N GLY A 60 -5.73 -22.17 -5.88
CA GLY A 60 -6.70 -22.77 -6.81
C GLY A 60 -8.10 -22.16 -6.76
N TYR A 61 -8.37 -21.21 -5.87
CA TYR A 61 -9.65 -20.51 -5.78
C TYR A 61 -9.54 -19.06 -6.28
N PRO A 62 -10.55 -18.53 -6.97
CA PRO A 62 -10.56 -17.12 -7.37
C PRO A 62 -10.69 -16.22 -6.13
N ALA A 63 -9.68 -15.40 -5.86
CA ALA A 63 -9.65 -14.47 -4.74
C ALA A 63 -9.50 -13.02 -5.22
N ALA A 64 -10.15 -12.09 -4.52
CA ALA A 64 -10.00 -10.67 -4.78
C ALA A 64 -8.54 -10.25 -4.52
N THR A 65 -7.83 -9.88 -5.57
CA THR A 65 -6.40 -9.52 -5.53
C THR A 65 -6.21 -8.10 -6.03
N LEU A 66 -5.52 -7.28 -5.23
CA LEU A 66 -5.25 -5.89 -5.55
C LEU A 66 -4.26 -5.77 -6.72
N THR A 67 -4.56 -4.87 -7.66
CA THR A 67 -3.68 -4.58 -8.81
C THR A 67 -2.81 -3.33 -8.60
N ALA A 68 -2.96 -2.66 -7.46
CA ALA A 68 -2.27 -1.41 -7.17
C ALA A 68 -0.74 -1.53 -7.23
N LEU A 69 -0.18 -2.61 -6.67
CA LEU A 69 1.26 -2.87 -6.66
C LEU A 69 1.81 -2.99 -8.09
N SER A 70 1.18 -3.80 -8.94
CA SER A 70 1.57 -3.97 -10.35
C SER A 70 1.49 -2.65 -11.13
N ARG A 71 0.50 -1.80 -10.85
CA ARG A 71 0.37 -0.48 -11.46
C ARG A 71 1.47 0.47 -11.00
N LEU A 72 1.83 0.45 -9.72
CA LEU A 72 2.92 1.26 -9.17
C LEU A 72 4.26 0.90 -9.83
N VAL A 73 4.61 -0.39 -9.87
CA VAL A 73 5.82 -0.89 -10.55
C VAL A 73 5.90 -0.41 -11.98
N ARG A 74 4.81 -0.53 -12.76
CA ARG A 74 4.80 -0.06 -14.15
C ARG A 74 5.03 1.45 -14.25
N LEU A 75 4.50 2.25 -13.33
CA LEU A 75 4.61 3.71 -13.34
C LEU A 75 5.98 4.22 -12.85
N THR A 76 6.63 3.49 -11.95
CA THR A 76 7.87 3.94 -11.28
C THR A 76 9.11 3.20 -11.75
N GLN A 77 8.96 2.04 -12.39
CA GLN A 77 10.05 1.09 -12.67
C GLN A 77 10.78 0.62 -11.41
N ALA A 78 10.11 0.67 -10.25
CA ALA A 78 10.65 0.17 -9.00
C ALA A 78 10.58 -1.36 -8.95
N GLU A 79 11.54 -1.98 -8.27
CA GLU A 79 11.56 -3.41 -8.00
C GLU A 79 10.62 -3.76 -6.83
N VAL A 80 10.11 -5.00 -6.83
CA VAL A 80 9.18 -5.55 -5.83
C VAL A 80 9.69 -6.85 -5.24
#